data_AF-K8ESD2-F1
#
_entry.id   AF-K8ESD2-F1
#
_cell.length_a   1.000
_cell.length_b   1.000
_cell.length_c   1.000
_cell.angle_alpha   90.00
_cell.angle_beta   90.00
_cell.angle_gamma   90.00
#
_symmetry.space_group_name_H-M   'P 1'
#
loop_
_entity.id
_entity.type
_entity.pdbx_description
1 polymer ?
#
loop_
_entity_poly.entity_id
_entity_poly.type
_entity_poly.pdbx_seq_one_letter_code
_entity_poly.pdbx_strand_id
1 'polypeptide(L)'
;MGDFQVDYGQTLFMCILYLSIGSVSIFCSLTTITLYLTNRDLRRKYILYLVLDCCELLDAISYVLLGTGRGHELLTGVMAVPITVRACFFTKYWPQSLILGTQLPSICTLFLSFERILAVVRPAVYKRMCTQNFKYCFVAMVPVWAVLTLVAAGVSVIGEDGDRVVGTRHCAIITSTSRWYATFHFIFIVLTYVIAFFSTLVVWATRRTLTKSKYGSQDDKLGMILAMSGTSIILLASPAVVMLTIRWDITGWGDIEVAITYAMPGFLSVVNTIISFRFRKELRSQFYNLIGKQVKSHKPEQSMFTRTTMTTRRTTMIHHLS
;
A
#
# COMPACT_ATOMS: atom_id res chain seq x y z
N MET A 1 -7.60 -19.79 23.03
CA MET A 1 -7.54 -18.51 22.30
C MET A 1 -6.08 -18.19 22.11
N GLY A 2 -5.62 -18.11 20.86
CA GLY A 2 -4.26 -17.72 20.50
C GLY A 2 -3.97 -16.27 20.88
N ASP A 3 -3.64 -16.05 22.14
CA ASP A 3 -3.13 -14.78 22.64
C ASP A 3 -1.60 -14.77 22.50
N PHE A 4 -1.05 -13.62 22.11
CA PHE A 4 0.38 -13.35 22.16
C PHE A 4 0.91 -13.70 23.55
N GLN A 5 2.05 -14.39 23.62
CA GLN A 5 2.73 -14.57 24.89
C GLN A 5 3.46 -13.26 25.23
N VAL A 6 3.73 -13.00 26.50
CA VAL A 6 4.56 -11.85 26.88
C VAL A 6 5.92 -12.39 27.27
N ASP A 7 6.78 -12.57 26.27
CA ASP A 7 8.21 -12.65 26.52
C ASP A 7 8.81 -11.24 26.40
N TYR A 8 9.51 -10.80 27.45
CA TYR A 8 10.05 -9.44 27.50
C TYR A 8 11.03 -9.20 26.34
N GLY A 9 11.91 -10.16 26.04
CA GLY A 9 12.90 -10.03 24.97
C GLY A 9 12.25 -9.98 23.59
N GLN A 10 11.30 -10.87 23.31
CA GLN A 10 10.59 -10.92 22.03
C GLN A 10 9.71 -9.68 21.81
N THR A 11 9.00 -9.25 22.85
CA THR A 11 8.15 -8.05 22.78
C THR A 11 9.00 -6.79 22.59
N LEU A 12 10.14 -6.70 23.29
CA LEU A 12 11.08 -5.59 23.12
C LEU A 12 11.67 -5.57 21.71
N PHE A 13 12.09 -6.73 21.18
CA PHE A 13 12.56 -6.87 19.80
C PHE A 13 11.52 -6.38 18.80
N MET A 14 10.27 -6.82 18.93
CA MET A 14 9.16 -6.38 18.09
C MET A 14 8.99 -4.85 18.12
N CYS A 15 9.05 -4.24 19.31
CA CYS A 15 8.92 -2.78 19.45
C CYS A 15 10.07 -2.04 18.75
N ILE A 16 11.31 -2.48 18.96
CA ILE A 16 12.50 -1.90 18.30
C ILE A 16 12.42 -2.07 16.78
N LEU A 17 11.98 -3.22 16.30
CA LEU A 17 11.80 -3.50 14.87
C LEU A 17 10.80 -2.53 14.24
N TYR A 18 9.63 -2.35 14.86
CA TYR A 18 8.60 -1.43 14.36
C TYR A 18 9.04 0.04 14.39
N LEU A 19 9.73 0.46 15.45
CA LEU A 19 10.30 1.82 15.53
C LEU A 19 11.33 2.06 14.41
N SER A 20 12.22 1.10 14.19
CA SER A 20 13.29 1.21 13.21
C SER A 20 12.74 1.23 11.78
N ILE A 21 11.90 0.26 11.42
CA ILE A 21 11.31 0.17 10.08
C ILE A 21 10.36 1.34 9.84
N GLY A 22 9.50 1.67 10.80
CA GLY A 22 8.57 2.80 10.70
C GLY A 22 9.33 4.11 10.44
N SER A 23 10.42 4.36 11.17
CA SER A 23 11.24 5.57 10.97
C SER A 23 11.86 5.63 9.57
N VAL A 24 12.47 4.53 9.10
CA VAL A 24 13.06 4.46 7.76
C VAL A 24 11.99 4.68 6.69
N SER A 25 10.84 4.02 6.81
CA SER A 25 9.73 4.16 5.88
C SER A 25 9.16 5.58 5.86
N ILE A 26 9.05 6.27 7.01
CA ILE A 26 8.67 7.69 7.07
C ILE A 26 9.62 8.55 6.22
N PHE A 27 10.94 8.39 6.38
CA PHE A 27 11.91 9.15 5.59
C PHE A 27 11.78 8.86 4.08
N CYS A 28 11.59 7.59 3.72
CA CYS A 28 11.37 7.16 2.34
C CYS A 28 10.12 7.81 1.73
N SER A 29 8.96 7.68 2.38
CA SER A 29 7.69 8.24 1.89
C SER A 29 7.69 9.77 1.86
N LEU A 30 8.25 10.45 2.87
CA LEU A 30 8.37 11.92 2.87
C LEU A 30 9.24 12.40 1.71
N THR A 31 10.30 11.68 1.38
CA THR A 31 11.15 12.00 0.23
C THR A 31 10.36 11.92 -1.08
N THR A 32 9.61 10.84 -1.31
CA THR A 32 8.83 10.68 -2.55
C THR A 32 7.69 11.70 -2.66
N ILE A 33 6.98 11.94 -1.56
CA ILE A 33 5.93 12.97 -1.47
C ILE A 33 6.50 14.34 -1.82
N THR A 34 7.64 14.72 -1.24
CA THR A 34 8.30 16.02 -1.51
C THR A 34 8.65 16.17 -2.99
N LEU A 35 9.16 15.11 -3.62
CA LEU A 35 9.49 15.13 -5.05
C LEU A 35 8.26 15.32 -5.93
N TYR A 36 7.13 14.69 -5.59
CA TYR A 36 5.87 14.90 -6.31
C TYR A 36 5.30 16.30 -6.09
N LEU A 37 5.35 16.83 -4.87
CA LEU A 37 4.78 18.14 -4.54
C LEU A 37 5.54 19.31 -5.18
N THR A 38 6.86 19.18 -5.30
CA THR A 38 7.75 20.21 -5.87
C THR A 38 7.49 20.45 -7.36
N ASN A 39 7.05 19.43 -8.12
CA ASN A 39 6.80 19.55 -9.55
C ASN A 39 5.31 19.41 -9.89
N ARG A 40 4.70 20.49 -10.39
CA ARG A 40 3.27 20.53 -10.76
C ARG A 40 2.88 19.50 -11.82
N ASP A 41 3.75 19.23 -12.79
CA ASP A 41 3.48 18.26 -13.86
C ASP A 41 3.52 16.83 -13.33
N LEU A 42 4.49 16.53 -12.46
CA LEU A 42 4.55 15.24 -11.78
C LEU A 42 3.33 15.04 -10.89
N ARG A 43 2.95 16.05 -10.10
CA ARG A 43 1.78 15.99 -9.21
C ARG A 43 0.50 15.68 -9.98
N ARG A 44 0.26 16.37 -11.10
CA ARG A 44 -0.95 16.16 -11.90
C ARG A 44 -0.99 14.77 -12.55
N LYS A 45 0.15 14.31 -13.07
CA LYS A 45 0.30 13.04 -13.77
C LYS A 45 0.22 11.83 -12.82
N TYR A 46 0.80 11.96 -11.63
CA TYR A 46 0.97 10.88 -10.65
C TYR A 46 0.16 11.06 -9.37
N ILE A 47 -0.94 11.82 -9.42
CA ILE A 47 -1.77 12.15 -8.25
C ILE A 47 -2.19 10.92 -7.42
N LEU A 48 -2.56 9.81 -8.05
CA LEU A 48 -2.93 8.57 -7.34
C LEU A 48 -1.74 7.86 -6.68
N TYR A 49 -0.53 7.99 -7.26
CA TYR A 49 0.70 7.50 -6.61
C TYR A 49 1.10 8.40 -5.44
N LEU A 50 0.92 9.72 -5.56
CA LEU A 50 1.13 10.64 -4.45
C LEU A 50 0.20 10.29 -3.27
N VAL A 51 -1.07 10.01 -3.54
CA VAL A 51 -2.01 9.61 -2.47
C VAL A 51 -1.65 8.25 -1.89
N LEU A 52 -1.22 7.27 -2.72
CA LEU A 52 -0.68 6.01 -2.21
C LEU A 52 0.50 6.23 -1.27
N ASP A 53 1.48 7.06 -1.64
CA ASP A 53 2.64 7.38 -0.80
C ASP A 53 2.22 8.07 0.51
N CYS A 54 1.17 8.91 0.49
CA CYS A 54 0.60 9.46 1.73
C CYS A 54 -0.04 8.37 2.60
N CYS A 55 -0.69 7.36 2.01
CA CYS A 55 -1.22 6.22 2.77
C CYS A 55 -0.10 5.34 3.33
N GLU A 56 0.97 5.09 2.58
CA GLU A 56 2.16 4.39 3.08
C GLU A 56 2.85 5.16 4.21
N LEU A 57 2.84 6.51 4.16
CA LEU A 57 3.31 7.34 5.27
C LEU A 57 2.46 7.14 6.53
N LEU A 58 1.13 7.05 6.40
CA LEU A 58 0.25 6.74 7.53
C LEU A 58 0.52 5.35 8.11
N ASP A 59 0.78 4.36 7.25
CA ASP A 59 1.19 3.03 7.66
C ASP A 59 2.51 3.06 8.45
N ALA A 60 3.51 3.77 7.94
CA ALA A 60 4.81 3.94 8.59
C ALA A 60 4.69 4.63 9.97
N ILE A 61 3.83 5.67 10.08
CA ILE A 61 3.50 6.31 11.35
C ILE A 61 2.84 5.31 12.31
N SER A 62 1.96 4.45 11.80
CA SER A 62 1.28 3.44 12.63
C SER A 62 2.27 2.49 13.31
N TYR A 63 3.36 2.10 12.64
CA TYR A 63 4.43 1.28 13.24
C TYR A 63 5.15 2.01 14.36
N VAL A 64 5.43 3.31 14.21
CA VAL A 64 6.07 4.10 15.26
C VAL A 64 5.14 4.23 16.47
N LEU A 65 3.85 4.51 16.24
CA LEU A 65 2.83 4.57 17.29
C LEU A 65 2.67 3.22 18.01
N LEU A 66 2.70 2.13 17.25
CA LEU A 66 2.63 0.77 17.79
C LEU A 66 3.84 0.43 18.65
N GLY A 67 5.05 0.67 18.12
CA GLY A 67 6.31 0.38 18.82
C GLY A 67 6.48 1.21 20.08
N THR A 68 6.13 2.50 20.03
CA THR A 68 6.15 3.37 21.23
C THR A 68 5.11 2.94 22.26
N GLY A 69 3.87 2.69 21.84
CA GLY A 69 2.77 2.37 22.75
C GLY A 69 2.96 1.02 23.45
N ARG A 70 3.30 -0.02 22.68
CA ARG A 70 3.62 -1.34 23.23
C ARG A 70 4.88 -1.32 24.08
N GLY A 71 5.91 -0.58 23.65
CA GLY A 71 7.14 -0.39 24.41
C GLY A 71 6.88 0.26 25.77
N HIS A 72 6.00 1.28 25.82
CA HIS A 72 5.62 1.92 27.08
C HIS A 72 4.92 0.96 28.04
N GLU A 73 3.93 0.19 27.58
CA GLU A 73 3.24 -0.81 28.41
C GLU A 73 4.17 -1.94 28.87
N LEU A 74 5.16 -2.30 28.05
CA LEU A 74 6.18 -3.28 28.40
C LEU A 74 7.12 -2.76 29.50
N LEU A 75 7.64 -1.55 29.35
CA LEU A 75 8.56 -0.92 30.32
C LEU A 75 7.88 -0.60 31.66
N THR A 76 6.58 -0.34 31.65
CA THR A 76 5.78 -0.12 32.87
C THR A 76 5.26 -1.42 33.49
N GLY A 77 5.56 -2.59 32.90
CA GLY A 77 5.20 -3.90 33.44
C GLY A 77 3.70 -4.25 33.33
N VAL A 78 2.92 -3.48 32.57
CA VAL A 78 1.47 -3.68 32.43
C VAL A 78 1.07 -4.45 31.17
N MET A 79 2.03 -4.80 30.30
CA MET A 79 1.76 -5.47 29.02
C MET A 79 1.05 -6.83 29.16
N ALA A 80 1.35 -7.57 30.23
CA ALA A 80 0.73 -8.86 30.56
C ALA A 80 -0.59 -8.74 31.33
N VAL A 81 -1.04 -7.51 31.64
CA VAL A 81 -2.29 -7.30 32.37
C VAL A 81 -3.47 -7.43 31.41
N PRO A 82 -4.46 -8.31 31.68
CA PRO A 82 -5.61 -8.48 30.82
C PRO A 82 -6.37 -7.18 30.57
N ILE A 83 -6.99 -7.07 29.40
CA ILE A 83 -7.75 -5.90 28.97
C ILE A 83 -8.94 -6.36 28.12
N THR A 84 -10.04 -5.60 28.10
CA THR A 84 -11.16 -5.90 27.21
C THR A 84 -10.86 -5.43 25.79
N VAL A 85 -11.45 -6.10 24.79
CA VAL A 85 -11.34 -5.69 23.37
C VAL A 85 -11.79 -4.24 23.19
N ARG A 86 -12.87 -3.83 23.86
CA ARG A 86 -13.39 -2.46 23.84
C ARG A 86 -12.38 -1.47 24.42
N ALA A 87 -11.76 -1.79 25.56
CA ALA A 87 -10.73 -0.93 26.14
C ALA A 87 -9.49 -0.87 25.24
N CYS A 88 -9.05 -1.98 24.65
CA CYS A 88 -8.00 -1.97 23.64
C CYS A 88 -8.32 -0.99 22.50
N PHE A 89 -9.55 -1.03 21.97
CA PHE A 89 -9.94 -0.17 20.86
C PHE A 89 -10.07 1.31 21.22
N PHE A 90 -10.66 1.66 22.37
CA PHE A 90 -10.96 3.07 22.67
C PHE A 90 -9.91 3.77 23.54
N THR A 91 -9.11 3.03 24.31
CA THR A 91 -8.12 3.64 25.22
C THR A 91 -6.72 3.67 24.64
N LYS A 92 -6.42 2.78 23.69
CA LYS A 92 -5.12 2.75 23.00
C LYS A 92 -5.24 3.45 21.64
N TYR A 93 -4.18 4.13 21.23
CA TYR A 93 -4.15 4.98 20.04
C TYR A 93 -3.59 4.29 18.78
N TRP A 94 -2.90 3.17 18.96
CA TRP A 94 -2.29 2.43 17.85
C TRP A 94 -3.26 1.56 17.04
N PRO A 95 -4.36 0.96 17.59
CA PRO A 95 -5.23 0.11 16.79
C PRO A 95 -5.93 0.82 15.62
N GLN A 96 -6.38 2.05 15.82
CA GLN A 96 -7.02 2.86 14.79
C GLN A 96 -6.02 3.24 13.71
N SER A 97 -4.80 3.63 14.12
CA SER A 97 -3.72 3.94 13.18
C SER A 97 -3.32 2.72 12.35
N LEU A 98 -3.28 1.53 12.96
CA LEU A 98 -2.98 0.27 12.28
C LEU A 98 -4.04 -0.07 11.23
N ILE A 99 -5.32 0.03 11.59
CA ILE A 99 -6.43 -0.21 10.67
C ILE A 99 -6.34 0.73 9.46
N LEU A 100 -6.08 2.02 9.70
CA LEU A 100 -5.93 2.98 8.61
C LEU A 100 -4.68 2.71 7.77
N GLY A 101 -3.56 2.40 8.43
CA GLY A 101 -2.27 2.11 7.83
C GLY A 101 -2.32 0.96 6.83
N THR A 102 -3.07 -0.09 7.13
CA THR A 102 -3.19 -1.25 6.23
C THR A 102 -4.34 -1.11 5.22
N GLN A 103 -5.47 -0.53 5.63
CA GLN A 103 -6.67 -0.44 4.78
C GLN A 103 -6.51 0.59 3.67
N LEU A 104 -5.98 1.79 3.95
CA LEU A 104 -5.93 2.87 2.96
C LEU A 104 -4.98 2.59 1.79
N PRO A 105 -3.74 2.07 2.00
CA PRO A 105 -2.88 1.68 0.88
C PRO A 105 -3.51 0.59 0.01
N SER A 106 -4.26 -0.34 0.61
CA SER A 106 -4.94 -1.41 -0.13
C SER A 106 -6.03 -0.86 -1.07
N ILE A 107 -6.82 0.12 -0.60
CA ILE A 107 -7.84 0.82 -1.41
C ILE A 107 -7.18 1.64 -2.52
N CYS A 108 -6.13 2.39 -2.21
CA CYS A 108 -5.38 3.16 -3.21
C CYS A 108 -4.77 2.24 -4.28
N THR A 109 -4.26 1.08 -3.87
CA THR A 109 -3.73 0.07 -4.79
C THR A 109 -4.83 -0.49 -5.69
N LEU A 110 -6.03 -0.73 -5.16
CA LEU A 110 -7.19 -1.14 -5.95
C LEU A 110 -7.56 -0.08 -7.01
N PHE A 111 -7.62 1.21 -6.63
CA PHE A 111 -7.91 2.30 -7.58
C PHE A 111 -6.85 2.42 -8.67
N LEU A 112 -5.56 2.31 -8.31
CA LEU A 112 -4.46 2.26 -9.28
C LEU A 112 -4.57 1.06 -10.22
N SER A 113 -5.02 -0.08 -9.72
CA SER A 113 -5.17 -1.31 -10.50
C SER A 113 -6.32 -1.19 -11.49
N PHE A 114 -7.40 -0.52 -11.10
CA PHE A 114 -8.53 -0.20 -11.96
C PHE A 114 -8.13 0.79 -13.07
N GLU A 115 -7.42 1.86 -12.73
CA GLU A 115 -6.91 2.81 -13.73
C GLU A 115 -6.00 2.10 -14.75
N ARG A 116 -5.09 1.25 -14.26
CA ARG A 116 -4.10 0.54 -15.07
C ARG A 116 -4.74 -0.42 -16.06
N ILE A 117 -5.73 -1.21 -15.64
CA ILE A 117 -6.40 -2.17 -16.52
C ILE A 117 -7.22 -1.45 -17.59
N LEU A 118 -7.94 -0.38 -17.24
CA LEU A 118 -8.70 0.43 -18.19
C LEU A 118 -7.79 1.05 -19.25
N ALA A 119 -6.65 1.60 -18.85
CA ALA A 119 -5.70 2.23 -19.75
C ALA A 119 -5.17 1.26 -20.83
N VAL A 120 -5.03 -0.01 -20.50
CA VAL A 120 -4.41 -1.02 -21.38
C VAL A 120 -5.45 -1.81 -22.17
N VAL A 121 -6.53 -2.27 -21.53
CA VAL A 121 -7.54 -3.13 -22.16
C VAL A 121 -8.56 -2.31 -22.96
N ARG A 122 -8.92 -1.11 -22.49
CA ARG A 122 -9.95 -0.26 -23.10
C ARG A 122 -9.49 1.21 -23.22
N PRO A 123 -8.48 1.52 -24.04
CA PRO A 123 -7.91 2.87 -24.14
C PRO A 123 -8.92 3.95 -24.55
N ALA A 124 -9.91 3.61 -25.38
CA ALA A 124 -10.99 4.52 -25.76
C ALA A 124 -11.90 4.89 -24.58
N VAL A 125 -12.19 3.92 -23.70
CA VAL A 125 -12.99 4.14 -22.47
C VAL A 125 -12.16 4.93 -21.46
N TYR A 126 -10.88 4.58 -21.29
CA TYR A 126 -9.95 5.31 -20.42
C TYR A 126 -9.88 6.81 -20.77
N LYS A 127 -9.77 7.15 -22.07
CA LYS A 127 -9.73 8.55 -22.52
C LYS A 127 -11.02 9.33 -22.19
N ARG A 128 -12.18 8.65 -22.13
CA ARG A 128 -13.48 9.27 -21.80
C ARG A 128 -13.72 9.36 -20.30
N MET A 129 -13.42 8.30 -19.56
CA MET A 129 -13.78 8.18 -18.14
C MET A 129 -12.68 8.68 -17.19
N CYS A 130 -11.41 8.35 -17.45
CA CYS A 130 -10.30 8.66 -16.54
C CYS A 130 -9.76 10.08 -16.76
N THR A 131 -10.65 11.06 -16.62
CA THR A 131 -10.31 12.48 -16.62
C THR A 131 -9.62 12.89 -15.31
N GLN A 132 -9.06 14.10 -15.26
CA GLN A 132 -8.46 14.61 -14.03
C GLN A 132 -9.48 14.67 -12.88
N ASN A 133 -10.74 15.03 -13.17
CA ASN A 133 -11.82 15.09 -12.19
C ASN A 133 -12.13 13.71 -11.60
N PHE A 134 -12.08 12.67 -12.43
CA PHE A 134 -12.23 11.29 -11.97
C PHE A 134 -11.13 10.89 -10.98
N LYS A 135 -9.88 11.30 -11.24
CA LYS A 135 -8.78 11.06 -10.30
C LYS A 135 -8.99 11.79 -8.98
N TYR A 136 -9.44 13.04 -9.01
CA TYR A 136 -9.76 13.78 -7.78
C TYR A 136 -10.92 13.15 -7.00
N CYS A 137 -11.90 12.57 -7.68
CA CYS A 137 -12.95 11.79 -7.02
C CYS A 137 -12.36 10.62 -6.23
N PHE A 138 -11.46 9.83 -6.82
CA PHE A 138 -10.76 8.75 -6.10
C PHE A 138 -9.95 9.26 -4.90
N VAL A 139 -9.25 10.39 -5.04
CA VAL A 139 -8.54 11.03 -3.93
C VAL A 139 -9.52 11.41 -2.80
N ALA A 140 -10.67 11.99 -3.13
CA ALA A 140 -11.69 12.36 -2.15
C ALA A 140 -12.36 11.14 -1.48
N MET A 141 -12.41 9.99 -2.16
CA MET A 141 -12.95 8.75 -1.59
C MET A 141 -12.05 8.15 -0.51
N VAL A 142 -10.74 8.39 -0.53
CA VAL A 142 -9.79 7.84 0.47
C VAL A 142 -10.15 8.25 1.92
N PRO A 143 -10.33 9.55 2.25
CA PRO A 143 -10.74 9.94 3.60
C PRO A 143 -12.15 9.46 3.98
N VAL A 144 -13.06 9.34 3.00
CA VAL A 144 -14.39 8.75 3.25
C VAL A 144 -14.26 7.30 3.71
N TRP A 145 -13.43 6.51 3.01
CA TRP A 145 -13.13 5.14 3.42
C TRP A 145 -12.42 5.04 4.77
N ALA A 146 -11.54 6.00 5.09
CA ALA A 146 -10.89 6.08 6.41
C ALA A 146 -11.93 6.21 7.54
N VAL A 147 -12.90 7.10 7.38
CA VAL A 147 -13.97 7.28 8.36
C VAL A 147 -14.85 6.03 8.44
N LEU A 148 -15.29 5.50 7.28
CA LEU A 148 -16.16 4.32 7.25
C LEU A 148 -15.53 3.10 7.91
N THR A 149 -14.25 2.84 7.65
CA THR A 149 -13.57 1.67 8.25
C THR A 149 -13.40 1.82 9.77
N LEU A 150 -13.11 3.02 10.26
CA LEU A 150 -12.99 3.27 11.71
C LEU A 150 -14.34 3.22 12.42
N VAL A 151 -15.39 3.75 11.79
CA VAL A 151 -16.76 3.64 12.32
C VAL A 151 -17.18 2.17 12.38
N ALA A 152 -16.95 1.40 11.32
CA ALA A 152 -17.25 -0.03 11.32
C ALA A 152 -16.45 -0.78 12.39
N ALA A 153 -15.17 -0.45 12.59
CA ALA A 153 -14.34 -1.03 13.65
C ALA A 153 -14.87 -0.67 15.05
N GLY A 154 -15.23 0.60 15.27
CA GLY A 154 -15.78 1.08 16.54
C GLY A 154 -17.14 0.46 16.87
N VAL A 155 -18.03 0.35 15.88
CA VAL A 155 -19.32 -0.34 16.03
C VAL A 155 -19.10 -1.82 16.34
N SER A 156 -18.06 -2.44 15.77
CA SER A 156 -17.74 -3.85 16.03
C SER A 156 -17.49 -4.17 17.50
N VAL A 157 -17.10 -3.19 18.33
CA VAL A 157 -16.78 -3.39 19.75
C VAL A 157 -17.87 -2.87 20.71
N ILE A 158 -18.98 -2.35 20.17
CA ILE A 158 -20.16 -1.94 20.93
C ILE A 158 -21.08 -3.17 21.04
N GLY A 159 -20.88 -3.99 22.06
CA GLY A 159 -21.60 -5.25 22.29
C GLY A 159 -20.73 -6.30 22.97
N GLU A 160 -21.24 -7.53 23.05
CA GLU A 160 -20.59 -8.67 23.74
C GLU A 160 -19.17 -8.95 23.25
N ASP A 161 -18.94 -8.81 21.93
CA ASP A 161 -17.61 -8.96 21.31
C ASP A 161 -16.56 -8.00 21.91
N GLY A 162 -16.99 -6.83 22.38
CA GLY A 162 -16.15 -5.83 23.02
C GLY A 162 -15.82 -6.13 24.48
N ASP A 163 -16.69 -6.87 25.18
CA ASP A 163 -16.50 -7.25 26.60
C ASP A 163 -15.59 -8.47 26.76
N ARG A 164 -15.26 -9.15 25.66
CA ARG A 164 -14.25 -10.21 25.63
C ARG A 164 -12.92 -9.72 26.20
N VAL A 165 -12.35 -10.49 27.12
CA VAL A 165 -11.03 -10.24 27.70
C VAL A 165 -9.95 -10.86 26.82
N VAL A 166 -8.87 -10.12 26.60
CA VAL A 166 -7.65 -10.61 25.96
C VAL A 166 -6.53 -10.62 27.00
N GLY A 167 -5.67 -11.64 26.95
CA GLY A 167 -4.63 -11.86 27.96
C GLY A 167 -3.50 -10.82 27.96
N THR A 168 -3.33 -10.06 26.88
CA THR A 168 -2.24 -9.09 26.75
C THR A 168 -2.68 -7.76 26.14
N ARG A 169 -1.91 -6.72 26.44
CA ARG A 169 -2.15 -5.35 25.93
C ARG A 169 -1.48 -5.06 24.59
N HIS A 170 -1.17 -6.10 23.83
CA HIS A 170 -0.70 -5.94 22.46
C HIS A 170 -1.69 -5.16 21.59
N CYS A 171 -3.00 -5.34 21.84
CA CYS A 171 -4.10 -4.70 21.13
C CYS A 171 -3.84 -4.63 19.61
N ALA A 172 -3.53 -5.78 19.01
CA ALA A 172 -3.47 -5.92 17.56
C ALA A 172 -4.88 -5.88 16.98
N ILE A 173 -5.04 -5.68 15.67
CA ILE A 173 -6.38 -5.58 15.03
C ILE A 173 -7.28 -6.76 15.44
N ILE A 174 -6.76 -7.98 15.44
CA ILE A 174 -7.49 -9.20 15.84
C ILE A 174 -7.93 -9.25 17.32
N THR A 175 -7.24 -8.53 18.21
CA THR A 175 -7.51 -8.44 19.65
C THR A 175 -8.11 -7.10 20.08
N SER A 176 -8.23 -6.15 19.17
CA SER A 176 -8.84 -4.83 19.41
C SER A 176 -10.16 -4.64 18.66
N THR A 177 -10.64 -5.61 17.88
CA THR A 177 -11.94 -5.54 17.20
C THR A 177 -12.72 -6.84 17.35
N SER A 178 -13.97 -6.85 16.87
CA SER A 178 -14.75 -8.10 16.77
C SER A 178 -14.09 -9.13 15.83
N ARG A 179 -14.55 -10.38 15.92
CA ARG A 179 -14.08 -11.46 15.03
C ARG A 179 -14.49 -11.21 13.57
N TRP A 180 -15.72 -10.77 13.34
CA TRP A 180 -16.23 -10.53 12.00
C TRP A 180 -15.48 -9.38 11.31
N TYR A 181 -15.20 -8.29 12.03
CA TYR A 181 -14.52 -7.12 11.47
C TYR A 181 -13.07 -7.45 11.13
N ALA A 182 -12.33 -8.07 12.08
CA ALA A 182 -10.95 -8.46 11.84
C ALA A 182 -10.84 -9.39 10.62
N THR A 183 -11.76 -10.36 10.51
CA THR A 183 -11.80 -11.29 9.37
C THR A 183 -12.06 -10.56 8.05
N PHE A 184 -13.07 -9.68 8.03
CA PHE A 184 -13.37 -8.84 6.86
C PHE A 184 -12.16 -7.98 6.46
N HIS A 185 -11.52 -7.31 7.41
CA HIS A 185 -10.39 -6.42 7.17
C HIS A 185 -9.22 -7.15 6.49
N PHE A 186 -8.77 -8.28 7.04
CA PHE A 186 -7.65 -9.02 6.46
C PHE A 186 -8.01 -9.68 5.13
N ILE A 187 -9.22 -10.24 4.98
CA ILE A 187 -9.67 -10.81 3.69
C ILE A 187 -9.75 -9.70 2.63
N PHE A 188 -10.30 -8.54 2.97
CA PHE A 188 -10.39 -7.41 2.05
C PHE A 188 -9.00 -6.98 1.57
N ILE A 189 -8.04 -6.81 2.48
CA ILE A 189 -6.66 -6.46 2.13
C ILE A 189 -6.08 -7.49 1.16
N VAL A 190 -6.17 -8.79 1.46
CA VAL A 190 -5.67 -9.84 0.57
C VAL A 190 -6.34 -9.78 -0.80
N LEU A 191 -7.67 -9.67 -0.86
CA LEU A 191 -8.41 -9.62 -2.11
C LEU A 191 -8.02 -8.42 -2.97
N THR A 192 -7.87 -7.23 -2.39
CA THR A 192 -7.47 -6.03 -3.15
C THR A 192 -6.08 -6.20 -3.78
N TYR A 193 -5.12 -6.77 -3.06
CA TYR A 193 -3.78 -7.03 -3.60
C TYR A 193 -3.77 -8.18 -4.63
N VAL A 194 -4.59 -9.21 -4.44
CA VAL A 194 -4.77 -10.26 -5.45
C VAL A 194 -5.37 -9.67 -6.74
N ILE A 195 -6.39 -8.82 -6.64
CA ILE A 195 -6.95 -8.09 -7.79
C ILE A 195 -5.87 -7.22 -8.47
N ALA A 196 -5.05 -6.53 -7.68
CA ALA A 196 -3.95 -5.72 -8.19
C ALA A 196 -2.89 -6.56 -8.94
N PHE A 197 -2.61 -7.77 -8.45
CA PHE A 197 -1.74 -8.72 -9.12
C PHE A 197 -2.27 -9.12 -10.49
N PHE A 198 -3.51 -9.61 -10.52
CA PHE A 198 -4.14 -10.08 -11.75
C PHE A 198 -4.29 -8.94 -12.75
N SER A 199 -4.63 -7.73 -12.29
CA SER A 199 -4.60 -6.53 -13.13
C SER A 199 -3.22 -6.32 -13.78
N THR A 200 -2.14 -6.47 -13.01
CA THR A 200 -0.77 -6.33 -13.52
C THR A 200 -0.39 -7.45 -14.48
N LEU A 201 -0.79 -8.69 -14.20
CA LEU A 201 -0.61 -9.83 -15.11
C LEU A 201 -1.33 -9.63 -16.44
N VAL A 202 -2.59 -9.20 -16.41
CA VAL A 202 -3.40 -8.91 -17.61
C VAL A 202 -2.75 -7.79 -18.42
N VAL A 203 -2.28 -6.74 -17.76
CA VAL A 203 -1.56 -5.62 -18.39
C VAL A 203 -0.27 -6.09 -19.04
N TRP A 204 0.51 -6.92 -18.33
CA TRP A 204 1.74 -7.52 -18.84
C TRP A 204 1.47 -8.40 -20.06
N ALA A 205 0.51 -9.32 -19.96
CA ALA A 205 0.15 -10.24 -21.03
C ALA A 205 -0.35 -9.49 -22.27
N THR A 206 -1.24 -8.52 -22.08
CA THR A 206 -1.79 -7.71 -23.18
C THR A 206 -0.68 -6.91 -23.86
N ARG A 207 0.21 -6.28 -23.08
CA ARG A 207 1.36 -5.55 -23.64
C ARG A 207 2.32 -6.47 -24.39
N ARG A 208 2.64 -7.64 -23.84
CA ARG A 208 3.51 -8.62 -24.49
C ARG A 208 2.96 -9.09 -25.84
N THR A 209 1.65 -9.30 -25.92
CA THR A 209 0.97 -9.63 -27.18
C THR A 209 1.05 -8.48 -28.18
N LEU A 210 0.92 -7.22 -27.73
CA LEU A 210 1.07 -6.04 -28.59
C LEU A 210 2.52 -5.80 -29.03
N THR A 211 3.53 -6.05 -28.18
CA THR A 211 4.95 -5.81 -28.49
C THR A 211 5.59 -6.93 -29.32
N LYS A 212 5.08 -8.17 -29.25
CA LYS A 212 5.43 -9.23 -30.20
C LYS A 212 5.23 -8.81 -31.67
N SER A 213 4.37 -7.81 -31.93
CA SER A 213 4.15 -7.25 -33.27
C SER A 213 5.20 -6.19 -33.71
N LYS A 214 5.99 -5.60 -32.80
CA LYS A 214 7.02 -4.59 -33.13
C LYS A 214 8.21 -4.63 -32.17
N TYR A 215 9.29 -5.26 -32.63
CA TYR A 215 10.70 -5.15 -32.20
C TYR A 215 11.02 -5.42 -30.71
N GLY A 216 11.92 -6.38 -30.49
CA GLY A 216 12.45 -6.81 -29.19
C GLY A 216 13.31 -5.78 -28.47
N SER A 217 13.68 -6.13 -27.22
CA SER A 217 14.52 -5.39 -26.23
C SER A 217 13.80 -4.62 -25.11
N GLN A 218 12.45 -4.57 -25.06
CA GLN A 218 11.73 -3.96 -23.92
C GLN A 218 11.17 -4.95 -22.87
N ASP A 219 11.40 -6.25 -23.04
CA ASP A 219 10.79 -7.32 -22.24
C ASP A 219 11.30 -7.35 -20.77
N ASP A 220 12.56 -7.01 -20.51
CA ASP A 220 13.16 -7.10 -19.17
C ASP A 220 12.53 -6.13 -18.16
N LYS A 221 12.16 -4.92 -18.61
CA LYS A 221 11.51 -3.93 -17.75
C LYS A 221 10.10 -4.34 -17.36
N LEU A 222 9.38 -5.01 -18.27
CA LEU A 222 8.00 -5.44 -18.04
C LEU A 222 7.95 -6.69 -17.14
N GLY A 223 8.86 -7.65 -17.35
CA GLY A 223 9.03 -8.80 -16.47
C GLY A 223 9.44 -8.41 -15.05
N MET A 224 10.30 -7.40 -14.90
CA MET A 224 10.69 -6.88 -13.58
C MET A 224 9.56 -6.13 -12.87
N ILE A 225 8.74 -5.35 -13.58
CA ILE A 225 7.53 -4.72 -12.99
C ILE A 225 6.55 -5.80 -12.48
N LEU A 226 6.44 -6.92 -13.20
CA LEU A 226 5.63 -8.07 -12.80
C LEU A 226 6.22 -8.76 -11.55
N ALA A 227 7.53 -9.02 -11.54
CA ALA A 227 8.22 -9.61 -10.40
C ALA A 227 8.06 -8.75 -9.14
N MET A 228 8.27 -7.44 -9.25
CA MET A 228 8.08 -6.48 -8.15
C MET A 228 6.64 -6.47 -7.65
N SER A 229 5.65 -6.42 -8.55
CA SER A 229 4.24 -6.47 -8.15
C SER A 229 3.91 -7.78 -7.45
N GLY A 230 4.46 -8.91 -7.93
CA GLY A 230 4.40 -10.24 -7.32
C GLY A 230 4.97 -10.25 -5.89
N THR A 231 6.17 -9.70 -5.70
CA THR A 231 6.81 -9.60 -4.38
C THR A 231 5.99 -8.75 -3.42
N SER A 232 5.42 -7.63 -3.88
CA SER A 232 4.55 -6.79 -3.04
C SER A 232 3.37 -7.57 -2.47
N ILE A 233 2.73 -8.42 -3.27
CA ILE A 233 1.59 -9.23 -2.79
C ILE A 233 2.01 -10.24 -1.75
N ILE A 234 3.14 -10.92 -1.94
CA ILE A 234 3.63 -11.90 -0.96
C ILE A 234 3.90 -11.20 0.37
N LEU A 235 4.61 -10.06 0.33
CA LEU A 235 4.91 -9.27 1.51
C LEU A 235 3.63 -8.83 2.24
N LEU A 236 2.60 -8.41 1.53
CA LEU A 236 1.35 -7.92 2.13
C LEU A 236 0.35 -9.01 2.51
N ALA A 237 0.32 -10.12 1.80
CA ALA A 237 -0.54 -11.26 2.11
C ALA A 237 -0.02 -12.03 3.34
N SER A 238 1.30 -12.06 3.54
CA SER A 238 1.91 -12.78 4.66
C SER A 238 1.38 -12.37 6.04
N PRO A 239 1.30 -11.08 6.45
CA PRO A 239 0.72 -10.72 7.73
C PRO A 239 -0.77 -11.07 7.81
N ALA A 240 -1.53 -10.94 6.72
CA ALA A 240 -2.96 -11.25 6.73
C ALA A 240 -3.23 -12.75 6.98
N VAL A 241 -2.43 -13.64 6.36
CA VAL A 241 -2.52 -15.09 6.60
C VAL A 241 -2.19 -15.42 8.04
N VAL A 242 -1.06 -14.92 8.56
CA VAL A 242 -0.65 -15.16 9.95
C VAL A 242 -1.73 -14.69 10.92
N MET A 243 -2.20 -13.45 10.78
CA MET A 243 -3.21 -12.89 11.69
C MET A 243 -4.55 -13.63 11.63
N LEU A 244 -4.97 -14.09 10.45
CA LEU A 244 -6.19 -14.91 10.33
C LEU A 244 -6.02 -16.29 10.97
N THR A 245 -4.88 -16.97 10.74
CA THR A 245 -4.64 -18.28 11.36
C THR A 245 -4.59 -18.22 12.89
N ILE A 246 -4.03 -17.15 13.46
CA ILE A 246 -4.09 -16.86 14.90
C ILE A 246 -5.54 -16.63 15.34
N ARG A 247 -6.28 -15.79 14.60
CA ARG A 247 -7.65 -15.41 14.97
C ARG A 247 -8.64 -16.59 14.97
N TRP A 248 -8.42 -17.55 14.09
CA TRP A 248 -9.25 -18.75 13.95
C TRP A 248 -8.69 -19.95 14.72
N ASP A 249 -7.72 -19.73 15.62
CA ASP A 249 -7.11 -20.77 16.45
C ASP A 249 -6.58 -21.97 15.62
N ILE A 250 -6.13 -21.74 14.39
CA ILE A 250 -5.65 -22.79 13.46
C ILE A 250 -4.21 -23.19 13.80
N THR A 251 -3.33 -22.19 14.00
CA THR A 251 -1.92 -22.39 14.35
C THR A 251 -1.45 -21.31 15.32
N GLY A 252 -0.64 -21.70 16.31
CA GLY A 252 0.12 -20.76 17.12
C GLY A 252 1.37 -20.30 16.37
N TRP A 253 1.67 -19.02 16.43
CA TRP A 253 2.87 -18.42 15.85
C TRP A 253 3.71 -17.80 16.98
N GLY A 254 5.02 -17.83 16.86
CA GLY A 254 5.90 -17.16 17.82
C GLY A 254 5.83 -15.62 17.68
N ASP A 255 6.06 -14.87 18.76
CA ASP A 255 5.95 -13.41 18.73
C ASP A 255 6.95 -12.78 17.75
N ILE A 256 8.14 -13.39 17.57
CA ILE A 256 9.14 -12.99 16.58
C ILE A 256 8.62 -13.19 15.14
N GLU A 257 7.98 -14.32 14.85
CA GLU A 257 7.45 -14.62 13.52
C GLU A 257 6.32 -13.66 13.16
N VAL A 258 5.44 -13.39 14.13
CA VAL A 258 4.39 -12.37 13.96
C VAL A 258 5.03 -11.00 13.80
N ALA A 259 6.05 -10.64 14.59
CA ALA A 259 6.72 -9.34 14.47
C ALA A 259 7.31 -9.12 13.06
N ILE A 260 8.01 -10.12 12.55
CA ILE A 260 8.63 -10.07 11.21
C ILE A 260 7.56 -9.97 10.13
N THR A 261 6.53 -10.83 10.17
CA THR A 261 5.47 -10.83 9.14
C THR A 261 4.65 -9.55 9.18
N TYR A 262 4.35 -9.02 10.37
CA TYR A 262 3.66 -7.75 10.53
C TYR A 262 4.50 -6.55 10.07
N ALA A 263 5.83 -6.65 9.98
CA ALA A 263 6.70 -5.60 9.47
C ALA A 263 6.82 -5.56 7.93
N MET A 264 6.29 -6.57 7.22
CA MET A 264 6.39 -6.69 5.76
C MET A 264 5.80 -5.51 4.96
N PRO A 265 4.66 -4.90 5.35
CA PRO A 265 4.21 -3.64 4.74
C PRO A 265 5.24 -2.50 4.87
N GLY A 266 5.91 -2.39 6.02
CA GLY A 266 6.99 -1.42 6.21
C GLY A 266 8.17 -1.64 5.24
N PHE A 267 8.61 -2.89 5.06
CA PHE A 267 9.62 -3.23 4.04
C PHE A 267 9.17 -2.89 2.63
N LEU A 268 7.89 -3.09 2.32
CA LEU A 268 7.34 -2.78 1.00
C LEU A 268 7.47 -1.29 0.68
N SER A 269 7.24 -0.37 1.63
CA SER A 269 7.37 1.07 1.35
C SER A 269 8.81 1.46 0.98
N VAL A 270 9.81 0.87 1.65
CA VAL A 270 11.23 1.05 1.32
C VAL A 270 11.52 0.54 -0.10
N VAL A 271 11.04 -0.67 -0.41
CA VAL A 271 11.19 -1.28 -1.73
C VAL A 271 10.51 -0.41 -2.81
N ASN A 272 9.30 0.09 -2.57
CA ASN A 272 8.55 0.97 -3.47
C ASN A 272 9.30 2.29 -3.74
N THR A 273 9.98 2.83 -2.73
CA THR A 273 10.81 4.03 -2.87
C THR A 273 12.02 3.77 -3.77
N ILE A 274 12.75 2.68 -3.51
CA ILE A 274 13.91 2.26 -4.33
C ILE A 274 13.48 2.05 -5.79
N ILE A 275 12.37 1.36 -5.99
CA ILE A 275 11.75 1.12 -7.29
C ILE A 275 11.40 2.43 -7.99
N SER A 276 10.69 3.32 -7.30
CA SER A 276 10.24 4.59 -7.86
C SER A 276 11.43 5.43 -8.31
N PHE A 277 12.49 5.48 -7.51
CA PHE A 277 13.72 6.16 -7.87
C PHE A 277 14.43 5.48 -9.05
N ARG A 278 14.56 4.14 -9.04
CA ARG A 278 15.27 3.40 -10.09
C ARG A 278 14.63 3.50 -11.47
N PHE A 279 13.29 3.51 -11.53
CA PHE A 279 12.54 3.40 -12.78
C PHE A 279 11.94 4.70 -13.30
N ARG A 280 11.65 5.68 -12.43
CA ARG A 280 11.05 6.95 -12.86
C ARG A 280 12.16 7.98 -13.04
N LYS A 281 12.62 8.13 -14.28
CA LYS A 281 13.70 9.08 -14.63
C LYS A 281 13.34 10.52 -14.26
N GLU A 282 12.06 10.88 -14.38
CA GLU A 282 11.58 12.21 -14.08
C GLU A 282 11.69 12.53 -12.58
N LEU A 283 11.43 11.56 -11.71
CA LEU A 283 11.63 11.68 -10.25
C LEU A 283 13.11 11.87 -9.90
N ARG A 284 14.01 11.09 -10.52
CA ARG A 284 15.46 11.28 -10.33
C ARG A 284 15.93 12.64 -10.79
N SER A 285 15.45 13.10 -11.94
CA SER A 285 15.79 14.43 -12.46
C SER A 285 15.36 15.52 -11.47
N GLN A 286 14.14 15.44 -10.92
CA GLN A 286 13.69 16.37 -9.88
C GLN A 286 14.52 16.30 -8.60
N PHE A 287 14.90 15.09 -8.16
CA PHE A 287 15.77 14.93 -6.99
C PHE A 287 17.14 15.59 -7.19
N TYR A 288 17.78 15.38 -8.35
CA TYR A 288 19.05 16.04 -8.66
C TYR A 288 18.91 17.56 -8.74
N ASN A 289 17.81 18.05 -9.33
CA ASN A 289 17.53 19.48 -9.38
C ASN A 289 17.37 20.09 -7.98
N LEU A 290 16.71 19.39 -7.05
CA LEU A 290 16.54 19.83 -5.66
C LEU A 290 17.86 19.85 -4.88
N ILE A 291 18.80 18.98 -5.21
CA ILE A 291 20.16 18.95 -4.63
C ILE A 291 21.09 19.96 -5.33
N GLY A 292 20.57 20.77 -6.26
CA GLY A 292 21.33 21.81 -6.97
C GLY A 292 22.24 21.27 -8.08
N LYS A 293 22.15 19.97 -8.41
CA LYS A 293 22.81 19.41 -9.60
C LYS A 293 21.89 19.60 -10.80
N GLN A 294 22.12 20.67 -11.58
CA GLN A 294 21.41 20.88 -12.84
C GLN A 294 21.67 19.71 -13.80
N VAL A 295 20.68 18.84 -13.97
CA VAL A 295 20.68 17.85 -15.03
C VAL A 295 20.11 18.53 -16.27
N LYS A 296 20.89 18.61 -17.36
CA LYS A 296 20.43 19.17 -18.65
C LYS A 296 19.06 18.58 -19.00
N SER A 297 18.07 19.47 -19.14
CA SER A 297 16.68 19.14 -19.45
C SER A 297 16.61 18.30 -20.73
N HIS A 298 16.40 17.00 -20.57
CA HIS A 298 16.06 16.13 -21.70
C HIS A 298 14.53 16.16 -21.88
N LYS A 299 14.10 16.29 -23.14
CA LYS A 299 12.69 16.35 -23.58
C LYS A 299 11.79 15.43 -22.74
N PRO A 300 10.58 15.89 -22.32
CA PRO A 300 9.69 15.12 -21.48
C PRO A 300 9.37 13.77 -22.14
N GLU A 301 9.79 12.68 -21.50
CA GLU A 301 9.39 11.33 -21.88
C GLU A 301 7.88 11.24 -21.64
N GLN A 302 7.10 11.19 -22.73
CA GLN A 302 5.66 10.91 -22.66
C GLN A 302 5.46 9.67 -21.81
N SER A 303 4.46 9.69 -20.92
CA SER A 303 4.25 8.61 -19.94
C SER A 303 4.41 7.24 -20.58
N MET A 304 5.00 6.29 -19.86
CA MET A 304 5.17 4.89 -20.28
C MET A 304 3.85 4.24 -20.77
N PHE A 305 2.70 4.82 -20.44
CA PHE A 305 1.36 4.41 -20.87
C PHE A 305 0.79 5.14 -22.09
N THR A 306 1.41 6.24 -22.53
CA THR A 306 0.90 7.08 -23.64
C THR A 306 1.54 6.73 -24.99
N ARG A 307 2.59 5.90 -25.03
CA ARG A 307 3.33 5.59 -26.27
C ARG A 307 2.51 4.81 -27.32
N THR A 308 1.36 4.24 -26.96
CA THR A 308 0.55 3.42 -27.88
C THR A 308 -0.48 4.21 -28.70
N THR A 309 -0.59 5.54 -28.56
CA THR A 309 -1.71 6.30 -29.16
C THR A 309 -1.40 7.18 -30.37
N MET A 310 -0.21 7.10 -30.98
CA MET A 310 0.07 7.85 -32.21
C MET A 310 0.86 7.06 -33.25
N THR A 311 0.20 6.10 -33.89
CA THR A 311 0.46 5.75 -35.30
C THR A 311 -0.82 5.22 -35.94
N THR A 312 -1.77 6.11 -36.22
CA THR A 312 -2.78 5.90 -37.26
C THR A 312 -2.88 7.19 -38.04
N ARG A 313 -1.83 7.50 -38.81
CA ARG A 313 -1.89 8.57 -39.80
C ARG A 313 -2.60 7.96 -41.01
N ARG A 314 -3.80 8.48 -41.30
CA ARG A 314 -4.56 8.25 -42.53
C ARG A 314 -3.62 8.40 -43.72
N THR A 315 -3.41 7.32 -44.48
CA THR A 315 -2.99 7.41 -45.87
C THR A 315 -4.25 7.66 -46.69
N THR A 316 -4.64 8.92 -46.83
CA THR A 316 -5.54 9.34 -47.92
C THR A 316 -4.70 9.28 -49.20
N MET A 317 -4.81 8.18 -49.95
CA MET A 317 -4.40 8.18 -51.35
C MET A 317 -5.44 8.97 -52.14
N ILE A 318 -5.04 10.17 -52.57
CA ILE A 318 -5.71 10.90 -53.64
C ILE A 318 -5.23 10.25 -54.94
N HIS A 319 -6.07 9.43 -55.57
CA HIS A 319 -5.88 9.07 -56.97
C HIS A 319 -6.36 10.26 -57.81
N HIS A 320 -5.42 11.03 -58.34
CA HIS A 320 -5.61 11.73 -59.60
C HIS A 320 -5.40 10.73 -60.73
N LEU A 321 -6.43 10.50 -61.53
CA LEU A 321 -6.30 9.94 -62.88
C LEU A 321 -6.94 10.96 -63.83
N SER A 322 -6.07 11.69 -64.51
CA SER A 322 -6.24 12.08 -65.90
C SER A 322 -6.08 10.85 -66.79
#